data_AF-A0A565AZE5-F1
#
_entry.id   AF-A0A565AZE5-F1
#
_cell.length_a   1.000
_cell.length_b   1.000
_cell.length_c   1.000
_cell.angle_alpha   90.00
_cell.angle_beta   90.00
_cell.angle_gamma   90.00
#
_symmetry.space_group_name_H-M   'P 1'
#
loop_
_entity.id
_entity.type
_entity.pdbx_description
1 polymer ?
#
loop_
_entity_poly.entity_id
_entity_poly.type
_entity_poly.pdbx_seq_one_letter_code
_entity_poly.pdbx_strand_id
1 'polypeptide(L)'
;MATSKKVITREEWEKKLNAVKLRKEDMNTLVMNFLVTEGYVEAAEKFQRESGTKPEIDLATITDRMAVKKAVQNGNVEDAIEKVNDLNPEILDTNPELFFHLQQQRLIELIRQGRTEEALEFAQEELAPRGEENTASEVNAAILTSQSHEKDPKLPSLLKMLIWAQKQLDEKAVYPHINDLSTGQLEDPSE
;
A
#
# COMPACT_ATOMS: atom_id res chain seq x y z
N MET A 1 29.18 -26.82 18.24
CA MET A 1 28.40 -28.07 18.36
C MET A 1 27.13 -27.90 17.54
N ALA A 2 26.90 -28.72 16.52
CA ALA A 2 25.71 -28.63 15.68
C ALA A 2 24.49 -29.11 16.48
N THR A 3 23.48 -28.25 16.64
CA THR A 3 22.20 -28.63 17.26
C THR A 3 21.52 -29.70 16.40
N SER A 4 21.47 -30.93 16.91
CA SER A 4 20.81 -32.04 16.24
C SER A 4 19.33 -31.71 16.03
N LYS A 5 18.86 -31.73 14.78
CA LYS A 5 17.46 -31.42 14.45
C LYS A 5 16.56 -32.49 15.06
N LYS A 6 15.55 -32.06 15.81
CA LYS A 6 14.56 -32.95 16.43
C LYS A 6 13.73 -33.62 15.32
N VAL A 7 13.77 -34.95 15.24
CA VAL A 7 12.97 -35.73 14.30
C VAL A 7 11.61 -36.00 14.94
N ILE A 8 10.52 -35.65 14.25
CA ILE A 8 9.14 -35.93 14.69
C ILE A 8 8.60 -37.04 13.79
N THR A 9 8.06 -38.11 14.38
CA THR A 9 7.48 -39.20 13.61
C THR A 9 6.11 -38.80 13.03
N ARG A 10 5.65 -39.52 11.99
CA ARG A 10 4.34 -39.27 11.37
C ARG A 10 3.20 -39.35 12.39
N GLU A 11 3.22 -40.37 13.25
CA GLU A 11 2.20 -40.55 14.30
C GLU A 11 2.19 -39.39 15.30
N GLU A 12 3.37 -38.94 15.75
CA GLU A 12 3.47 -37.78 16.65
C GLU A 12 3.01 -36.48 15.97
N TRP A 13 3.29 -36.33 14.68
CA TRP A 13 2.83 -35.19 13.88
C TRP A 13 1.31 -35.18 13.74
N GLU A 14 0.71 -36.31 13.35
CA GLU A 14 -0.74 -36.45 13.21
C GLU A 14 -1.46 -36.23 14.55
N LYS A 15 -0.90 -36.73 15.66
CA LYS A 15 -1.42 -36.47 17.00
C LYS A 15 -1.39 -34.99 17.35
N LYS A 16 -0.30 -34.28 17.04
CA LYS A 16 -0.19 -32.83 17.26
C LYS A 16 -1.15 -32.05 16.38
N LEU A 17 -1.26 -32.40 15.12
CA LEU A 17 -2.16 -31.75 14.16
C LEU A 17 -3.62 -31.88 14.59
N ASN A 18 -4.06 -33.07 14.98
CA ASN A 18 -5.43 -33.32 15.47
C ASN A 18 -5.73 -32.62 16.80
N ALA A 19 -4.71 -32.30 17.60
CA ALA A 19 -4.87 -31.53 18.82
C ALA A 19 -5.08 -30.03 18.56
N VAL A 20 -4.73 -29.51 17.37
CA VAL A 20 -4.97 -28.13 16.99
C VAL A 20 -6.47 -27.95 16.72
N LYS A 21 -7.12 -27.12 17.55
CA LYS A 21 -8.51 -26.74 17.35
C LYS A 21 -8.59 -25.54 16.43
N LEU A 22 -8.92 -25.78 15.17
CA LEU A 22 -9.27 -24.72 14.23
C LEU A 22 -10.76 -24.46 14.32
N ARG A 23 -11.15 -23.21 14.59
CA ARG A 23 -12.56 -22.83 14.60
C ARG A 23 -13.01 -22.57 13.17
N LYS A 24 -14.25 -22.97 12.85
CA LYS A 24 -14.82 -22.77 11.52
C LYS A 24 -14.94 -21.27 11.21
N GLU A 25 -15.21 -20.48 12.23
CA GLU A 25 -15.32 -19.03 12.18
C GLU A 25 -14.01 -18.38 11.71
N ASP A 26 -12.87 -18.83 12.24
CA ASP A 26 -11.55 -18.31 11.86
C ASP A 26 -11.26 -18.60 10.37
N MET A 27 -11.59 -19.81 9.91
CA MET A 27 -11.45 -20.16 8.49
C MET A 27 -12.40 -19.34 7.61
N ASN A 28 -13.65 -19.15 8.04
CA ASN A 28 -14.60 -18.35 7.28
C ASN A 28 -14.15 -16.89 7.16
N THR A 29 -13.56 -16.33 8.22
CA THR A 29 -12.98 -14.97 8.18
C THR A 29 -11.85 -14.90 7.17
N LEU A 30 -10.96 -15.89 7.12
CA LEU A 30 -9.88 -15.94 6.12
C LEU A 30 -10.40 -16.05 4.69
N VAL A 31 -11.41 -16.90 4.46
CA VAL A 31 -12.04 -17.04 3.14
C VAL A 31 -12.73 -15.74 2.74
N MET A 32 -13.48 -15.11 3.66
CA MET A 32 -14.13 -13.83 3.39
C MET A 32 -13.09 -12.74 3.06
N ASN A 33 -12.02 -12.63 3.84
CA ASN A 33 -10.94 -11.69 3.58
C ASN A 33 -10.32 -11.92 2.20
N PHE A 34 -10.07 -13.16 1.80
CA PHE A 34 -9.55 -13.48 0.48
C PHE A 34 -10.52 -13.05 -0.63
N LEU A 35 -11.81 -13.40 -0.54
CA LEU A 35 -12.81 -13.05 -1.55
C LEU A 35 -12.93 -11.53 -1.71
N VAL A 36 -12.93 -10.79 -0.61
CA VAL A 36 -12.96 -9.33 -0.60
C VAL A 36 -11.69 -8.75 -1.20
N THR A 37 -10.52 -9.26 -0.79
CA THR A 37 -9.20 -8.75 -1.20
C THR A 37 -8.88 -9.06 -2.66
N GLU A 38 -9.28 -10.19 -3.20
CA GLU A 38 -9.14 -10.48 -4.64
C GLU A 38 -10.23 -9.84 -5.50
N GLY A 39 -11.31 -9.39 -4.85
CA GLY A 39 -12.41 -8.67 -5.46
C GLY A 39 -13.48 -9.55 -6.11
N TYR A 40 -13.65 -10.76 -5.59
CA TYR A 40 -14.70 -11.68 -5.99
C TYR A 40 -16.04 -11.32 -5.32
N VAL A 41 -16.64 -10.20 -5.72
CA VAL A 41 -17.85 -9.62 -5.09
C VAL A 41 -18.99 -10.64 -4.99
N GLU A 42 -19.37 -11.27 -6.11
CA GLU A 42 -20.47 -12.23 -6.13
C GLU A 42 -20.22 -13.45 -5.23
N ALA A 43 -18.96 -13.89 -5.14
CA ALA A 43 -18.58 -15.01 -4.29
C ALA A 43 -18.62 -14.59 -2.82
N ALA A 44 -18.15 -13.38 -2.50
CA ALA A 44 -18.22 -12.82 -1.15
C ALA A 44 -19.67 -12.68 -0.66
N GLU A 45 -20.59 -12.20 -1.51
CA GLU A 45 -22.01 -12.09 -1.18
C GLU A 45 -22.67 -13.44 -0.89
N LYS A 46 -22.42 -14.43 -1.75
CA LYS A 46 -22.92 -15.80 -1.55
C LYS A 46 -22.32 -16.41 -0.29
N PHE A 47 -21.01 -16.24 -0.10
CA PHE A 47 -20.31 -16.74 1.07
C PHE A 47 -20.81 -16.09 2.36
N GLN A 48 -21.09 -14.78 2.36
CA GLN A 48 -21.70 -14.08 3.50
C GLN A 48 -23.07 -14.67 3.85
N ARG A 49 -23.91 -14.94 2.84
CA ARG A 49 -25.25 -15.50 3.03
C ARG A 49 -25.21 -16.91 3.64
N GLU A 50 -24.24 -17.72 3.24
CA GLU A 50 -24.11 -19.11 3.71
C GLU A 50 -23.36 -19.24 5.05
N SER A 51 -22.30 -18.46 5.24
CA SER A 51 -21.43 -18.55 6.42
C SER A 51 -21.86 -17.63 7.56
N GLY A 52 -22.65 -16.59 7.27
CA GLY A 52 -22.95 -15.50 8.21
C GLY A 52 -21.77 -14.56 8.49
N THR A 53 -20.59 -14.83 7.93
CA THR A 53 -19.39 -14.01 8.10
C THR A 53 -19.56 -12.72 7.31
N LYS A 54 -19.41 -11.57 7.98
CA LYS A 54 -19.47 -10.25 7.35
C LYS A 54 -18.09 -9.85 6.83
N PRO A 55 -18.02 -9.16 5.68
CA PRO A 55 -16.78 -8.56 5.21
C PRO A 55 -16.38 -7.37 6.10
N GLU A 56 -15.07 -7.14 6.26
CA GLU A 56 -14.53 -5.98 7.00
C GLU A 56 -14.70 -4.67 6.24
N ILE A 57 -14.74 -4.74 4.92
CA ILE A 57 -14.86 -3.61 4.00
C ILE A 57 -16.20 -3.73 3.27
N ASP A 58 -16.84 -2.61 2.98
CA ASP A 58 -18.07 -2.58 2.20
C ASP A 58 -17.84 -3.16 0.80
N LEU A 59 -18.68 -4.12 0.39
CA LEU A 59 -18.60 -4.80 -0.89
C LEU A 59 -18.74 -3.84 -2.08
N ALA A 60 -19.42 -2.70 -1.89
CA ALA A 60 -19.55 -1.68 -2.93
C ALA A 60 -18.18 -1.13 -3.37
N THR A 61 -17.29 -0.87 -2.41
CA THR A 61 -15.93 -0.32 -2.66
C THR A 61 -15.00 -1.29 -3.39
N ILE A 62 -15.32 -2.60 -3.37
CA ILE A 62 -14.57 -3.61 -4.09
C ILE A 62 -14.72 -3.39 -5.60
N THR A 63 -15.92 -3.01 -6.05
CA THR A 63 -16.24 -2.81 -7.46
C THR A 63 -15.33 -1.76 -8.09
N ASP A 64 -15.12 -0.65 -7.37
CA ASP A 64 -14.30 0.46 -7.86
C ASP A 64 -12.82 0.06 -7.98
N ARG A 65 -12.29 -0.63 -6.97
CA ARG A 65 -10.92 -1.19 -7.01
C ARG A 65 -10.76 -2.20 -8.14
N MET A 66 -11.78 -3.01 -8.41
CA MET A 66 -11.76 -3.96 -9.51
C MET A 66 -11.85 -3.28 -10.87
N ALA A 67 -12.56 -2.15 -10.98
CA ALA A 67 -12.57 -1.33 -12.19
C ALA A 67 -11.18 -0.76 -12.50
N VAL A 68 -10.47 -0.23 -11.49
CA VAL A 68 -9.06 0.20 -11.63
C VAL A 68 -8.18 -0.96 -12.11
N LYS A 69 -8.23 -2.10 -11.41
CA LYS A 69 -7.43 -3.29 -11.76
C LYS A 69 -7.69 -3.74 -13.21
N LYS A 70 -8.95 -3.74 -13.63
CA LYS A 70 -9.35 -4.11 -14.99
C LYS A 70 -8.86 -3.10 -16.04
N ALA A 71 -8.92 -1.81 -15.77
CA ALA A 71 -8.41 -0.77 -16.66
C ALA A 71 -6.90 -0.96 -16.91
N VAL A 72 -6.11 -1.19 -15.85
CA VAL A 72 -4.67 -1.49 -15.97
C VAL A 72 -4.43 -2.77 -16.78
N GLN A 73 -5.16 -3.86 -16.48
CA GLN A 73 -5.00 -5.14 -17.16
C GLN A 73 -5.34 -5.09 -18.66
N ASN A 74 -6.24 -4.19 -19.06
CA ASN A 74 -6.62 -3.98 -20.46
C ASN A 74 -5.68 -3.02 -21.20
N GLY A 75 -4.67 -2.45 -20.53
CA GLY A 75 -3.78 -1.45 -21.11
C GLY A 75 -4.36 -0.04 -21.18
N ASN A 76 -5.53 0.20 -20.57
CA ASN A 76 -6.15 1.52 -20.49
C ASN A 76 -5.64 2.25 -19.25
N VAL A 77 -4.35 2.62 -19.25
CA VAL A 77 -3.68 3.17 -18.07
C VAL A 77 -4.21 4.56 -17.71
N GLU A 78 -4.60 5.37 -18.70
CA GLU A 78 -5.20 6.68 -18.46
C GLU A 78 -6.52 6.58 -17.70
N ASP A 79 -7.42 5.66 -18.09
CA ASP A 79 -8.68 5.38 -17.38
C ASP A 79 -8.41 4.84 -15.96
N ALA A 80 -7.34 4.05 -15.79
CA ALA A 80 -6.94 3.58 -14.47
C ALA A 80 -6.48 4.74 -13.56
N ILE A 81 -5.70 5.68 -14.07
CA ILE A 81 -5.22 6.86 -13.33
C ILE A 81 -6.41 7.74 -12.91
N GLU A 82 -7.33 8.01 -13.83
CA GLU A 82 -8.55 8.78 -13.53
C GLU A 82 -9.36 8.12 -12.41
N LYS A 83 -9.63 6.81 -12.52
CA LYS A 83 -10.38 6.05 -11.50
C LYS A 83 -9.66 6.00 -10.14
N VAL A 84 -8.33 5.94 -10.12
CA VAL A 84 -7.56 5.99 -8.85
C VAL A 84 -7.74 7.35 -8.19
N ASN A 85 -7.66 8.45 -8.95
CA ASN A 85 -7.85 9.79 -8.42
C ASN A 85 -9.31 10.03 -7.96
N ASP A 86 -10.30 9.49 -8.67
CA ASP A 86 -11.71 9.54 -8.25
C ASP A 86 -11.94 8.79 -6.93
N LEU A 87 -11.24 7.67 -6.72
CA LEU A 87 -11.32 6.87 -5.50
C LEU A 87 -10.64 7.56 -4.31
N ASN A 88 -9.43 8.08 -4.54
CA ASN A 88 -8.70 8.86 -3.56
C ASN A 88 -7.64 9.71 -4.29
N PRO A 89 -7.83 11.04 -4.35
CA PRO A 89 -6.91 11.95 -5.04
C PRO A 89 -5.47 11.91 -4.51
N GLU A 90 -5.26 11.50 -3.26
CA GLU A 90 -3.94 11.51 -2.63
C GLU A 90 -3.13 10.23 -2.89
N ILE A 91 -3.70 9.16 -3.48
CA ILE A 91 -2.99 7.87 -3.65
C ILE A 91 -1.73 8.03 -4.52
N LEU A 92 -1.82 8.75 -5.62
CA LEU A 92 -0.68 8.92 -6.54
C LEU A 92 0.34 9.93 -6.00
N ASP A 93 -0.11 10.93 -5.25
CA ASP A 93 0.77 11.90 -4.59
C ASP A 93 1.55 11.29 -3.43
N THR A 94 0.90 10.40 -2.66
CA THR A 94 1.52 9.71 -1.52
C THR A 94 2.34 8.49 -1.92
N ASN A 95 2.22 8.04 -3.17
CA ASN A 95 2.98 6.91 -3.71
C ASN A 95 3.57 7.22 -5.11
N PRO A 96 4.68 7.99 -5.17
CA PRO A 96 5.34 8.34 -6.42
C PRO A 96 5.86 7.13 -7.21
N GLU A 97 6.23 6.04 -6.53
CA GLU A 97 6.69 4.79 -7.16
C GLU A 97 5.56 4.10 -7.93
N LEU A 98 4.37 4.00 -7.33
CA LEU A 98 3.17 3.49 -8.02
C LEU A 98 2.85 4.34 -9.24
N PHE A 99 2.87 5.66 -9.10
CA PHE A 99 2.60 6.56 -10.22
C PHE A 99 3.63 6.38 -11.34
N PHE A 100 4.92 6.27 -11.01
CA PHE A 100 5.97 6.00 -11.98
C PHE A 100 5.74 4.67 -12.73
N HIS A 101 5.34 3.61 -12.04
CA HIS A 101 5.03 2.32 -12.67
C HIS A 101 3.80 2.38 -13.59
N LEU A 102 2.77 3.14 -13.23
CA LEU A 102 1.63 3.39 -14.12
C LEU A 102 2.07 4.14 -15.39
N GLN A 103 2.93 5.16 -15.26
CA GLN A 103 3.49 5.87 -16.41
C GLN A 103 4.39 4.96 -17.27
N GLN A 104 5.19 4.08 -16.67
CA GLN A 104 5.95 3.07 -17.41
C GLN A 104 5.02 2.13 -18.18
N GLN A 105 3.92 1.67 -17.57
CA GLN A 105 2.94 0.84 -18.26
C GLN A 105 2.31 1.59 -19.44
N ARG A 106 1.97 2.88 -19.26
CA ARG A 106 1.45 3.73 -20.34
C ARG A 106 2.42 3.81 -21.52
N LEU A 107 3.71 3.97 -21.26
CA LEU A 107 4.74 3.95 -22.30
C LEU A 107 4.75 2.59 -23.04
N ILE A 108 4.69 1.47 -22.31
CA ILE A 108 4.63 0.13 -22.92
C ILE A 108 3.41 -0.01 -23.82
N GLU A 109 2.26 0.52 -23.42
CA GLU A 109 1.03 0.48 -24.23
C GLU A 109 1.12 1.36 -25.48
N LEU A 110 1.73 2.55 -25.41
CA LEU A 110 2.02 3.38 -26.59
C LEU A 110 2.90 2.62 -27.60
N ILE A 111 3.94 1.94 -27.11
CA ILE A 111 4.83 1.11 -27.94
C ILE A 111 4.06 -0.07 -28.57
N ARG A 112 3.23 -0.78 -27.79
CA ARG A 112 2.41 -1.89 -28.27
C ARG A 112 1.42 -1.48 -29.35
N GLN A 113 0.89 -0.26 -29.27
CA GLN A 113 -0.01 0.33 -30.26
C GLN A 113 0.73 0.85 -31.51
N GLY A 114 2.07 0.82 -31.53
CA GLY A 114 2.88 1.33 -32.64
C GLY A 114 2.98 2.86 -32.70
N ARG A 115 2.60 3.55 -31.62
CA ARG A 115 2.64 5.03 -31.50
C ARG A 115 4.04 5.48 -31.05
N THR A 116 5.04 5.17 -31.86
CA THR A 116 6.46 5.32 -31.49
C THR A 116 6.88 6.77 -31.23
N GLU A 117 6.36 7.73 -32.00
CA GLU A 117 6.67 9.15 -31.81
C GLU A 117 6.12 9.67 -30.48
N GLU A 118 4.86 9.38 -30.19
CA GLU A 118 4.21 9.75 -28.93
C GLU A 118 4.84 9.04 -27.72
N ALA A 119 5.24 7.77 -27.89
CA ALA A 119 5.99 7.03 -26.87
C ALA A 119 7.34 7.70 -26.57
N LEU A 120 8.05 8.17 -27.59
CA LEU A 120 9.35 8.82 -27.43
C LEU A 120 9.21 10.19 -26.75
N GLU A 121 8.25 11.00 -27.19
CA GLU A 121 7.94 12.29 -26.57
C GLU A 121 7.55 12.11 -25.10
N PHE A 122 6.61 11.20 -24.83
CA PHE A 122 6.19 10.88 -23.46
C PHE A 122 7.36 10.38 -22.58
N ALA A 123 8.24 9.54 -23.12
CA ALA A 123 9.40 9.06 -22.38
C ALA A 123 10.36 10.21 -21.99
N GLN A 124 10.54 11.20 -22.88
CA GLN A 124 11.43 12.32 -22.65
C GLN A 124 10.85 13.34 -21.67
N GLU A 125 9.56 13.66 -21.79
CA GLU A 125 8.93 14.70 -20.97
C GLU A 125 8.54 14.21 -19.57
N GLU A 126 8.02 12.98 -19.46
CA GLU A 126 7.37 12.51 -18.23
C GLU A 126 8.22 11.49 -17.46
N LEU A 127 8.89 10.57 -18.16
CA LEU A 127 9.62 9.47 -17.52
C LEU A 127 11.09 9.77 -17.26
N ALA A 128 11.79 10.45 -18.16
CA ALA A 128 13.24 10.69 -18.02
C ALA A 128 13.60 11.49 -16.77
N PRO A 129 12.95 12.64 -16.46
CA PRO A 129 13.29 13.42 -15.26
C PRO A 129 13.08 12.62 -13.96
N ARG A 130 12.01 11.81 -13.91
CA ARG A 130 11.66 10.97 -12.76
C ARG A 130 12.55 9.74 -12.63
N GLY A 131 12.94 9.15 -13.76
CA GLY A 131 13.83 8.00 -13.81
C GLY A 131 15.23 8.33 -13.28
N GLU A 132 15.75 9.52 -13.60
CA GLU A 132 17.05 9.98 -13.10
C GLU A 132 17.05 10.19 -11.58
N GLU A 133 16.02 10.87 -11.05
CA GLU A 133 15.85 11.11 -9.61
C GLU A 133 15.67 9.80 -8.84
N ASN A 134 14.85 8.89 -9.35
CA ASN A 134 14.61 7.60 -8.71
C ASN A 134 15.89 6.74 -8.70
N THR A 135 16.60 6.65 -9.83
CA THR A 135 17.87 5.89 -9.91
C THR A 135 18.92 6.43 -8.93
N ALA A 136 19.04 7.76 -8.81
CA ALA A 136 19.96 8.38 -7.86
C ALA A 136 19.59 8.03 -6.40
N SER A 137 18.31 8.09 -6.06
CA SER A 137 17.79 7.74 -4.72
C SER A 137 18.00 6.26 -4.40
N GLU A 138 17.72 5.36 -5.34
CA GLU A 138 17.92 3.91 -5.20
C GLU A 138 19.39 3.54 -4.99
N VAL A 139 20.30 4.15 -5.75
CA VAL A 139 21.74 3.97 -5.58
C VAL A 139 22.19 4.43 -4.19
N ASN A 140 21.73 5.61 -3.75
CA ASN A 140 22.05 6.12 -2.42
C ASN A 140 21.52 5.20 -1.30
N ALA A 141 20.28 4.73 -1.43
CA ALA A 141 19.67 3.78 -0.49
C ALA A 141 20.43 2.44 -0.43
N ALA A 142 20.86 1.91 -1.57
CA ALA A 142 21.65 0.69 -1.65
C ALA A 142 23.02 0.85 -0.97
N ILE A 143 23.68 2.01 -1.16
CA ILE A 143 24.93 2.34 -0.47
C ILE A 143 24.72 2.41 1.04
N LEU A 144 23.71 3.15 1.52
CA LEU A 144 23.41 3.26 2.96
C LEU A 144 23.14 1.89 3.59
N THR A 145 22.34 1.07 2.92
CA THR A 145 22.05 -0.31 3.37
C THR A 145 23.32 -1.15 3.44
N SER A 146 24.20 -1.07 2.44
CA SER A 146 25.49 -1.77 2.45
C SER A 146 26.42 -1.31 3.59
N GLN A 147 26.28 -0.05 4.01
CA GLN A 147 27.00 0.55 5.13
C GLN A 147 26.29 0.36 6.48
N SER A 148 25.24 -0.48 6.55
CA SER A 148 24.42 -0.70 7.76
C SER A 148 23.78 0.56 8.33
N HIS A 149 23.57 1.58 7.49
CA HIS A 149 22.81 2.78 7.85
C HIS A 149 21.34 2.59 7.50
N GLU A 150 20.46 3.23 8.26
CA GLU A 150 19.03 3.29 7.96
C GLU A 150 18.79 4.09 6.66
N LYS A 151 17.97 3.56 5.75
CA LYS A 151 17.59 4.22 4.49
C LYS A 151 16.74 5.47 4.72
N ASP A 152 15.89 5.43 5.73
CA ASP A 152 14.87 6.45 5.95
C ASP A 152 15.39 7.58 6.86
N PRO A 153 15.24 8.86 6.44
CA PRO A 153 15.59 9.97 7.30
C PRO A 153 14.67 10.01 8.53
N LYS A 154 15.26 10.15 9.73
CA LYS A 154 14.52 10.14 11.00
C LYS A 154 13.67 11.41 11.22
N LEU A 155 14.11 12.55 10.67
CA LEU A 155 13.49 13.84 10.91
C LEU A 155 12.03 13.89 10.42
N PRO A 156 11.66 13.49 9.18
CA PRO A 156 10.26 13.41 8.77
C PRO A 156 9.38 12.57 9.69
N SER A 157 9.88 11.42 10.17
CA SER A 157 9.14 10.54 11.09
C SER A 157 8.89 11.21 12.44
N LEU A 158 9.89 11.92 12.97
CA LEU A 158 9.76 12.70 14.21
C LEU A 158 8.78 13.87 14.05
N LEU A 159 8.83 14.59 12.93
CA LEU A 159 7.90 15.69 12.63
C LEU A 159 6.45 15.18 12.49
N LYS A 160 6.24 14.06 11.79
CA LYS A 160 4.92 13.42 11.69
C LYS A 160 4.40 12.99 13.05
N MET A 161 5.26 12.43 13.90
CA MET A 161 4.90 12.03 15.26
C MET A 161 4.55 13.23 16.15
N LEU A 162 5.27 14.35 16.02
CA LEU A 162 4.95 15.60 16.71
C LEU A 162 3.56 16.14 16.29
N ILE A 163 3.31 16.25 14.98
CA ILE A 163 2.02 16.71 14.46
C ILE A 163 0.89 15.79 14.93
N TRP A 164 1.09 14.48 14.86
CA TRP A 164 0.11 13.50 15.34
C TRP A 164 -0.16 13.65 16.84
N ALA A 165 0.89 13.78 17.66
CA ALA A 165 0.75 13.96 19.10
C ALA A 165 -0.02 15.24 19.44
N GLN A 166 0.25 16.34 18.73
CA GLN A 166 -0.50 17.59 18.90
C GLN A 166 -1.98 17.38 18.58
N LYS A 167 -2.32 16.77 17.44
CA LYS A 167 -3.72 16.46 17.09
C LYS A 167 -4.44 15.59 18.13
N GLN A 168 -3.75 14.64 18.74
CA GLN A 168 -4.32 13.80 19.80
C GLN A 168 -4.53 14.55 21.12
N LEU A 169 -3.69 15.55 21.40
CA LEU A 169 -3.81 16.40 22.58
C LEU A 169 -4.91 17.45 22.42
N ASP A 170 -5.17 17.93 21.20
CA ASP A 170 -6.23 18.91 20.90
C ASP A 170 -7.63 18.42 21.35
N GLU A 171 -7.85 17.11 21.37
CA GLU A 171 -9.10 16.50 21.85
C GLU A 171 -9.22 16.48 23.39
N LYS A 172 -8.12 16.68 24.12
CA LYS A 172 -8.02 16.37 25.56
C LYS A 172 -7.54 17.53 26.43
N ALA A 173 -6.81 18.48 25.84
CA ALA A 173 -6.18 19.55 26.58
C ALA A 173 -6.05 20.82 25.74
N VAL A 174 -6.04 21.95 26.43
CA VAL A 174 -5.60 23.24 25.89
C VAL A 174 -4.15 23.40 26.31
N TYR A 175 -3.24 23.52 25.35
CA TYR A 175 -1.79 23.56 25.57
C TYR A 175 -1.12 24.37 24.44
N PRO A 176 0.14 24.81 24.61
CA PRO A 176 0.86 25.53 23.57
C PRO A 176 1.27 24.64 22.38
N HIS A 177 1.07 25.14 21.15
CA HIS A 177 1.33 24.41 19.90
C HIS A 177 2.62 24.86 19.23
N ILE A 178 3.31 23.92 18.59
CA ILE A 178 4.29 24.25 17.55
C ILE A 178 3.54 24.31 16.23
N ASN A 179 3.22 25.52 15.79
CA ASN A 179 2.54 25.78 14.51
C ASN A 179 3.54 25.94 13.37
N ASP A 180 4.71 26.52 13.65
CA ASP A 180 5.81 26.64 12.70
C ASP A 180 6.97 25.72 13.09
N LEU A 181 7.09 24.61 12.36
CA LEU A 181 8.14 23.61 12.57
C LEU A 181 9.55 24.13 12.22
N SER A 182 9.65 25.22 11.45
CA SER A 182 10.95 25.79 11.05
C SER A 182 11.57 26.64 12.16
N THR A 183 10.73 27.31 12.96
CA THR A 183 11.16 28.12 14.11
C THR A 183 11.10 27.34 15.43
N GLY A 184 10.25 26.30 15.51
CA GLY A 184 10.12 25.44 16.67
C GLY A 184 9.57 26.16 17.91
N GLN A 185 8.98 27.34 17.73
CA GLN A 185 8.42 28.12 18.83
C GLN A 185 7.05 27.57 19.23
N LEU A 186 6.81 27.57 20.54
CA LEU A 186 5.51 27.25 21.12
C LEU A 186 4.65 28.52 21.12
N GLU A 187 3.46 28.42 20.55
CA GLU A 187 2.43 29.45 20.60
C GLU A 187 1.39 29.06 21.64
N ASP A 188 1.15 29.94 22.61
CA ASP A 188 0.12 29.73 23.62
C ASP A 188 -1.28 29.70 22.95
N PRO A 189 -2.19 28.84 23.44
CA PRO A 189 -3.55 28.77 22.91
C PRO A 189 -4.26 30.11 23.10
N SER A 190 -4.97 30.55 22.07
CA SER A 190 -5.79 31.76 22.12
C SER A 190 -6.86 31.61 23.21
N GLU A 191 -7.06 32.66 24.05
CA GLU A 191 -8.18 32.74 25.00
C GLU A 191 -9.56 32.57 24.33
#